data_AF-K9FB33-F1
#
_entry.id   AF-K9FB33-F1
#
_cell.length_a   1.000
_cell.length_b   1.000
_cell.length_c   1.000
_cell.angle_alpha   90.00
_cell.angle_beta   90.00
_cell.angle_gamma   90.00
#
_symmetry.space_group_name_H-M   'P 1'
#
loop_
_entity.id
_entity.type
_entity.pdbx_description
1 polymer ?
#
loop_
_entity_poly.entity_id
_entity_poly.type
_entity_poly.pdbx_seq_one_letter_code
_entity_poly.pdbx_strand_id
1 'polypeptide(L)'
;MWSKVFESESAIWRYRFGKCYDIAPGRPSRELKIEYQIRAIVLSSPIQFKGEEDDRQYLWMEVMQTMLEESLSLSIAPGATSKTLKCIHETLRGVDFLSEFQKERTCAQLFYGLQLCLSSFALDPTITEPCRRTDYDIKQVYSYAEKVGKAFIDHEKLDLAKLLNLRNFWQRHLLNASEFTYQESFSGLPAELKPKARKDFPTEVFKLSPSWLGYYSCMHPLSDLLKTNERQTCADLETHGDGLDVMTLDLQPSDQFWPKQCRKIIPLASSPDTKRAYFDGKQRAYGGPYEAGNPVFGFTEDIAIPHGGFGGWSRICFVIVEADEEEEVNLPSLVMEGQGWIHGYEAIIIPSGSMMLGRWMDMKEPEARGPFIFWDV
;
A
#
# COMPACT_ATOMS: atom_id res chain seq x y z
N MET A 1 -48.51 7.27 -16.27
CA MET A 1 -48.21 6.91 -14.86
C MET A 1 -46.76 6.46 -14.72
N TRP A 2 -46.28 5.51 -15.51
CA TRP A 2 -44.88 5.05 -15.50
C TRP A 2 -43.83 6.10 -15.88
N SER A 3 -44.15 7.03 -16.80
CA SER A 3 -43.25 8.13 -17.16
C SER A 3 -42.86 8.99 -15.95
N LYS A 4 -43.84 9.39 -15.11
CA LYS A 4 -43.61 10.15 -13.87
C LYS A 4 -42.81 9.38 -12.82
N VAL A 5 -42.94 8.06 -12.77
CA VAL A 5 -42.19 7.22 -11.82
C VAL A 5 -40.71 7.12 -12.19
N PHE A 6 -40.36 7.13 -13.48
CA PHE A 6 -38.98 7.03 -13.97
C PHE A 6 -38.35 8.36 -14.43
N GLU A 7 -39.03 9.48 -14.18
CA GLU A 7 -38.49 10.82 -14.33
C GLU A 7 -37.16 10.97 -13.57
N SER A 8 -36.27 11.84 -14.06
CA SER A 8 -34.91 12.00 -13.53
C SER A 8 -34.88 12.39 -12.06
N GLU A 9 -35.83 13.22 -11.61
CA GLU A 9 -35.91 13.68 -10.23
C GLU A 9 -36.63 12.70 -9.28
N SER A 10 -37.13 11.57 -9.80
CA SER A 10 -37.87 10.60 -8.99
C SER A 10 -37.03 10.00 -7.87
N ALA A 11 -37.62 9.92 -6.68
CA ALA A 11 -37.02 9.28 -5.51
C ALA A 11 -36.66 7.79 -5.73
N ILE A 12 -37.22 7.15 -6.76
CA ILE A 12 -36.89 5.77 -7.11
C ILE A 12 -35.41 5.60 -7.45
N TRP A 13 -34.77 6.60 -8.06
CA TRP A 13 -33.36 6.53 -8.43
C TRP A 13 -32.46 6.60 -7.21
N ARG A 14 -32.81 7.45 -6.25
CA ARG A 14 -32.14 7.47 -4.94
C ARG A 14 -32.28 6.14 -4.22
N TYR A 15 -33.47 5.54 -4.22
CA TYR A 15 -33.69 4.23 -3.62
C TYR A 15 -32.88 3.13 -4.31
N ARG A 16 -32.89 3.08 -5.66
CA ARG A 16 -32.13 2.08 -6.43
C ARG A 16 -30.63 2.24 -6.24
N PHE A 17 -30.11 3.46 -6.34
CA PHE A 17 -28.70 3.74 -6.09
C PHE A 17 -28.31 3.35 -4.66
N GLY A 18 -29.08 3.78 -3.66
CA GLY A 18 -28.82 3.49 -2.25
C GLY A 18 -28.95 2.02 -1.84
N LYS A 19 -29.53 1.16 -2.70
CA LYS A 19 -29.47 -0.30 -2.52
C LYS A 19 -28.12 -0.89 -2.86
N CYS A 20 -27.41 -0.31 -3.83
CA CYS A 20 -26.17 -0.87 -4.38
C CYS A 20 -24.93 -0.09 -3.93
N TYR A 21 -25.07 1.20 -3.66
CA TYR A 21 -23.97 2.13 -3.45
C TYR A 21 -24.24 3.07 -2.28
N ASP A 22 -23.18 3.63 -1.72
CA ASP A 22 -23.26 4.66 -0.69
C ASP A 22 -23.60 6.01 -1.31
N ILE A 23 -24.50 6.78 -0.68
CA ILE A 23 -24.95 8.07 -1.23
C ILE A 23 -24.31 9.22 -0.46
N ALA A 24 -23.51 10.02 -1.15
CA ALA A 24 -23.01 11.27 -0.59
C ALA A 24 -24.16 12.25 -0.26
N PRO A 25 -24.08 13.01 0.85
CA PRO A 25 -25.07 14.03 1.20
C PRO A 25 -25.24 15.07 0.08
N GLY A 26 -26.46 15.58 -0.08
CA GLY A 26 -26.75 16.67 -1.03
C GLY A 26 -26.88 16.26 -2.50
N ARG A 27 -26.59 15.01 -2.88
CA ARG A 27 -26.66 14.58 -4.27
C ARG A 27 -28.10 14.50 -4.81
N PRO A 28 -28.42 15.10 -5.97
CA PRO A 28 -29.77 15.07 -6.54
C PRO A 28 -30.08 13.73 -7.24
N SER A 29 -31.37 13.36 -7.29
CA SER A 29 -31.82 12.09 -7.88
C SER A 29 -31.44 11.94 -9.36
N ARG A 30 -31.41 13.05 -10.12
CA ARG A 30 -31.01 13.03 -11.53
C ARG A 30 -29.59 12.56 -11.77
N GLU A 31 -28.66 12.91 -10.89
CA GLU A 31 -27.26 12.50 -11.03
C GLU A 31 -27.09 11.04 -10.62
N LEU A 32 -27.72 10.65 -9.50
CA LEU A 32 -27.76 9.26 -9.05
C LEU A 32 -28.36 8.34 -10.11
N LYS A 33 -29.36 8.80 -10.86
CA LYS A 33 -29.92 8.06 -12.00
C LYS A 33 -28.83 7.78 -13.05
N ILE A 34 -28.15 8.83 -13.51
CA ILE A 34 -27.16 8.72 -14.60
C ILE A 34 -26.05 7.77 -14.19
N GLU A 35 -25.47 7.96 -13.00
CA GLU A 35 -24.40 7.09 -12.50
C GLU A 35 -24.85 5.66 -12.25
N TYR A 36 -26.04 5.46 -11.67
CA TYR A 36 -26.59 4.11 -11.49
C TYR A 36 -26.68 3.39 -12.83
N GLN A 37 -27.16 4.06 -13.88
CA GLN A 37 -27.30 3.47 -15.20
C GLN A 37 -25.94 3.19 -15.84
N ILE A 38 -24.98 4.12 -15.75
CA ILE A 38 -23.61 3.92 -16.24
C ILE A 38 -22.97 2.72 -15.54
N ARG A 39 -22.95 2.70 -14.20
CA ARG A 39 -22.38 1.59 -13.41
C ARG A 39 -23.05 0.27 -13.75
N ALA A 40 -24.38 0.23 -13.84
CA ALA A 40 -25.12 -0.98 -14.18
C ALA A 40 -24.75 -1.52 -15.57
N ILE A 41 -24.53 -0.67 -16.57
CA ILE A 41 -24.15 -1.07 -17.93
C ILE A 41 -22.68 -1.51 -17.97
N VAL A 42 -21.77 -0.68 -17.44
CA VAL A 42 -20.33 -0.90 -17.54
C VAL A 42 -19.89 -2.09 -16.69
N LEU A 43 -20.35 -2.20 -15.44
CA LEU A 43 -19.92 -3.28 -14.54
C LEU A 43 -20.55 -4.64 -14.85
N SER A 44 -21.65 -4.68 -15.60
CA SER A 44 -22.26 -5.95 -16.05
C SER A 44 -21.68 -6.45 -17.37
N SER A 45 -20.88 -5.62 -18.06
CA SER A 45 -20.26 -5.99 -19.32
C SER A 45 -19.13 -7.00 -19.07
N PRO A 46 -19.12 -8.16 -19.76
CA PRO A 46 -18.01 -9.09 -19.67
C PRO A 46 -16.71 -8.42 -20.13
N ILE A 47 -15.68 -8.47 -19.28
CA ILE A 47 -14.39 -7.86 -19.54
C ILE A 47 -13.27 -8.81 -19.14
N GLN A 48 -12.19 -8.79 -19.89
CA GLN A 48 -10.96 -9.53 -19.61
C GLN A 48 -9.80 -8.56 -19.83
N PHE A 49 -8.85 -8.51 -18.91
CA PHE A 49 -7.66 -7.65 -18.99
C PHE A 49 -6.46 -8.33 -19.64
N LYS A 50 -6.61 -9.60 -20.04
CA LYS A 50 -5.64 -10.32 -20.86
C LYS A 50 -5.58 -9.74 -22.27
N GLY A 51 -4.55 -8.93 -22.56
CA GLY A 51 -4.38 -8.39 -23.90
C GLY A 51 -3.72 -7.02 -23.91
N GLU A 52 -3.81 -6.37 -25.07
CA GLU A 52 -3.60 -4.93 -25.17
C GLU A 52 -4.83 -4.20 -24.63
N GLU A 53 -4.59 -3.02 -24.04
CA GLU A 53 -5.66 -2.23 -23.44
C GLU A 53 -6.61 -1.68 -24.50
N ASP A 54 -7.93 -1.81 -24.31
CA ASP A 54 -8.96 -1.26 -25.21
C ASP A 54 -9.86 -0.22 -24.51
N ASP A 55 -10.63 0.52 -25.31
CA ASP A 55 -11.52 1.58 -24.82
C ASP A 55 -12.57 1.09 -23.81
N ARG A 56 -12.95 -0.20 -23.87
CA ARG A 56 -13.94 -0.78 -22.95
C ARG A 56 -13.30 -1.03 -21.60
N GLN A 57 -12.06 -1.51 -21.58
CA GLN A 57 -11.28 -1.66 -20.36
C GLN A 57 -10.99 -0.31 -19.72
N TYR A 58 -10.63 0.69 -20.51
CA TYR A 58 -10.42 2.04 -20.00
C TYR A 58 -11.68 2.61 -19.35
N LEU A 59 -12.83 2.54 -20.03
CA LEU A 59 -14.12 2.98 -19.48
C LEU A 59 -14.50 2.24 -18.20
N TRP A 60 -14.23 0.93 -18.14
CA TRP A 60 -14.46 0.14 -16.92
C TRP A 60 -13.59 0.64 -15.76
N MET A 61 -12.30 0.91 -16.03
CA MET A 61 -11.38 1.43 -15.02
C MET A 61 -11.79 2.83 -14.53
N GLU A 62 -12.29 3.72 -15.41
CA GLU A 62 -12.81 5.03 -15.01
C GLU A 62 -14.02 4.88 -14.05
N VAL A 63 -14.94 3.97 -14.36
CA VAL A 63 -16.08 3.71 -13.47
C VAL A 63 -15.60 3.19 -12.10
N MET A 64 -14.65 2.27 -12.09
CA MET A 64 -14.08 1.72 -10.85
C MET A 64 -13.31 2.76 -10.04
N GLN A 65 -12.56 3.65 -10.72
CA GLN A 65 -11.88 4.78 -10.09
C GLN A 65 -12.88 5.67 -9.37
N THR A 66 -13.94 6.13 -10.05
CA THR A 66 -14.93 7.02 -9.42
C THR A 66 -15.60 6.36 -8.21
N MET A 67 -15.93 5.08 -8.31
CA MET A 67 -16.50 4.31 -7.18
C MET A 67 -15.52 4.20 -6.02
N LEU A 68 -14.24 3.97 -6.29
CA LEU A 68 -13.21 3.87 -5.26
C LEU A 68 -13.00 5.22 -4.57
N GLU A 69 -12.81 6.31 -5.34
CA GLU A 69 -12.63 7.67 -4.79
C GLU A 69 -13.83 8.11 -3.92
N GLU A 70 -15.06 7.82 -4.35
CA GLU A 70 -16.26 8.04 -3.54
C GLU A 70 -16.20 7.24 -2.23
N SER A 71 -15.80 5.97 -2.31
CA SER A 71 -15.75 5.11 -1.15
C SER A 71 -14.65 5.47 -0.15
N LEU A 72 -13.56 6.10 -0.59
CA LEU A 72 -12.48 6.58 0.26
C LEU A 72 -12.82 7.91 0.93
N SER A 73 -13.53 8.80 0.22
CA SER A 73 -13.87 10.14 0.73
C SER A 73 -15.12 10.18 1.61
N LEU A 74 -16.03 9.21 1.47
CA LEU A 74 -17.32 9.25 2.15
C LEU A 74 -17.26 8.74 3.60
N SER A 75 -17.72 9.57 4.54
CA SER A 75 -17.94 9.16 5.94
C SER A 75 -19.16 8.25 6.04
N ILE A 76 -18.91 7.00 6.42
CA ILE A 76 -19.94 6.04 6.82
C ILE A 76 -19.99 5.97 8.35
N ALA A 77 -21.12 5.50 8.90
CA ALA A 77 -21.23 5.32 10.34
C ALA A 77 -20.20 4.28 10.83
N PRO A 78 -19.61 4.44 12.03
CA PRO A 78 -18.69 3.45 12.58
C PRO A 78 -19.32 2.05 12.59
N GLY A 79 -18.56 1.05 12.11
CA GLY A 79 -19.03 -0.33 11.97
C GLY A 79 -19.98 -0.61 10.80
N ALA A 80 -20.37 0.40 10.01
CA ALA A 80 -21.14 0.19 8.79
C ALA A 80 -20.23 -0.32 7.65
N THR A 81 -20.74 -1.23 6.84
CA THR A 81 -20.06 -1.67 5.62
C THR A 81 -20.38 -0.72 4.47
N SER A 82 -19.36 -0.22 3.77
CA SER A 82 -19.55 0.52 2.52
C SER A 82 -20.18 -0.38 1.46
N LYS A 83 -21.36 0.02 0.97
CA LYS A 83 -22.03 -0.70 -0.13
C LYS A 83 -21.25 -0.58 -1.42
N THR A 84 -20.61 0.58 -1.65
CA THR A 84 -19.78 0.81 -2.83
C THR A 84 -18.55 -0.11 -2.84
N LEU A 85 -17.82 -0.22 -1.72
CA LEU A 85 -16.70 -1.17 -1.61
C LEU A 85 -17.15 -2.62 -1.77
N LYS A 86 -18.31 -2.97 -1.20
CA LYS A 86 -18.89 -4.31 -1.42
C LYS A 86 -19.18 -4.56 -2.90
N CYS A 87 -19.74 -3.58 -3.61
CA CYS A 87 -19.96 -3.70 -5.05
C CYS A 87 -18.64 -3.86 -5.81
N ILE A 88 -17.60 -3.07 -5.48
CA ILE A 88 -16.25 -3.20 -6.06
C ILE A 88 -15.73 -4.63 -5.87
N HIS A 89 -15.79 -5.14 -4.63
CA HIS A 89 -15.35 -6.50 -4.29
C HIS A 89 -16.07 -7.58 -5.12
N GLU A 90 -17.40 -7.51 -5.21
CA GLU A 90 -18.18 -8.47 -6.01
C GLU A 90 -17.91 -8.35 -7.51
N THR A 91 -17.69 -7.14 -8.04
CA THR A 91 -17.30 -6.95 -9.44
C THR A 91 -15.93 -7.56 -9.70
N LEU A 92 -14.97 -7.37 -8.80
CA LEU A 92 -13.61 -7.89 -8.95
C LEU A 92 -13.54 -9.42 -8.97
N ARG A 93 -14.45 -10.12 -8.27
CA ARG A 93 -14.58 -11.59 -8.37
C ARG A 93 -14.88 -12.10 -9.78
N GLY A 94 -15.53 -11.28 -10.61
CA GLY A 94 -15.95 -11.66 -11.95
C GLY A 94 -14.94 -11.34 -13.05
N VAL A 95 -13.81 -10.69 -12.72
CA VAL A 95 -12.84 -10.18 -13.69
C VAL A 95 -11.41 -10.54 -13.28
N ASP A 96 -10.50 -10.66 -14.24
CA ASP A 96 -9.10 -11.01 -13.99
C ASP A 96 -8.20 -9.80 -13.69
N PHE A 97 -8.79 -8.63 -13.40
CA PHE A 97 -8.07 -7.37 -13.21
C PHE A 97 -6.93 -7.47 -12.19
N LEU A 98 -7.20 -7.90 -10.94
CA LEU A 98 -6.16 -7.99 -9.89
C LEU A 98 -5.14 -9.11 -10.10
N SER A 99 -5.43 -10.03 -11.01
CA SER A 99 -4.61 -11.18 -11.38
C SER A 99 -3.85 -10.97 -12.70
N GLU A 100 -3.97 -9.78 -13.29
CA GLU A 100 -3.26 -9.39 -14.51
C GLU A 100 -2.02 -8.56 -14.15
N PHE A 101 -0.85 -9.18 -14.28
CA PHE A 101 0.41 -8.67 -13.74
C PHE A 101 1.31 -7.99 -14.80
N GLN A 102 0.91 -8.05 -16.09
CA GLN A 102 1.43 -7.28 -17.23
C GLN A 102 2.96 -7.08 -17.27
N LYS A 103 3.73 -8.15 -17.07
CA LYS A 103 5.17 -8.11 -17.28
C LYS A 103 5.48 -7.83 -18.75
N GLU A 104 6.29 -6.80 -19.02
CA GLU A 104 6.74 -6.34 -20.34
C GLU A 104 5.74 -5.54 -21.18
N ARG A 105 4.54 -5.22 -20.66
CA ARG A 105 3.56 -4.38 -21.37
C ARG A 105 3.40 -3.02 -20.69
N THR A 106 3.23 -1.98 -21.51
CA THR A 106 2.90 -0.64 -21.03
C THR A 106 1.38 -0.48 -20.99
N CYS A 107 0.82 -0.40 -19.79
CA CYS A 107 -0.61 -0.09 -19.59
C CYS A 107 -0.83 1.42 -19.48
N ALA A 108 -2.09 1.85 -19.47
CA ALA A 108 -2.41 3.20 -19.05
C ALA A 108 -2.00 3.44 -17.59
N GLN A 109 -1.67 4.69 -17.25
CA GLN A 109 -1.36 5.06 -15.87
C GLN A 109 -2.52 4.72 -14.90
N LEU A 110 -3.75 4.81 -15.38
CA LEU A 110 -4.95 4.44 -14.63
C LEU A 110 -4.95 2.97 -14.19
N PHE A 111 -4.47 2.06 -15.05
CA PHE A 111 -4.36 0.64 -14.70
C PHE A 111 -3.46 0.45 -13.47
N TYR A 112 -2.26 1.03 -13.49
CA TYR A 112 -1.32 0.91 -12.37
C TYR A 112 -1.85 1.58 -11.10
N GLY A 113 -2.41 2.79 -11.22
CA GLY A 113 -3.00 3.51 -10.10
C GLY A 113 -4.13 2.73 -9.44
N LEU A 114 -5.07 2.22 -10.24
CA LEU A 114 -6.23 1.47 -9.75
C LEU A 114 -5.82 0.14 -9.11
N GLN A 115 -4.89 -0.60 -9.73
CA GLN A 115 -4.32 -1.82 -9.13
C GLN A 115 -3.70 -1.56 -7.75
N LEU A 116 -2.93 -0.49 -7.62
CA LEU A 116 -2.29 -0.12 -6.34
C LEU A 116 -3.31 0.32 -5.30
N CYS A 117 -4.30 1.12 -5.67
CA CYS A 117 -5.36 1.55 -4.76
C CYS A 117 -6.25 0.37 -4.29
N LEU A 118 -6.31 -0.72 -5.05
CA LEU A 118 -7.03 -1.95 -4.70
C LEU A 118 -6.12 -3.02 -4.05
N SER A 119 -4.92 -2.64 -3.56
CA SER A 119 -3.97 -3.60 -2.98
C SER A 119 -4.53 -4.43 -1.82
N SER A 120 -5.42 -3.88 -0.99
CA SER A 120 -6.07 -4.67 0.08
C SER A 120 -6.91 -5.82 -0.47
N PHE A 121 -7.59 -5.59 -1.60
CA PHE A 121 -8.35 -6.62 -2.30
C PHE A 121 -7.43 -7.60 -3.01
N ALA A 122 -6.28 -7.14 -3.51
CA ALA A 122 -5.26 -8.02 -4.06
C ALA A 122 -4.64 -8.98 -3.03
N LEU A 123 -4.78 -8.68 -1.74
CA LEU A 123 -4.35 -9.54 -0.63
C LEU A 123 -5.51 -10.36 -0.03
N ASP A 124 -6.68 -10.37 -0.68
CA ASP A 124 -7.80 -11.25 -0.34
C ASP A 124 -7.77 -12.50 -1.24
N PRO A 125 -7.50 -13.70 -0.68
CA PRO A 125 -7.42 -14.94 -1.45
C PRO A 125 -8.78 -15.41 -1.98
N THR A 126 -9.90 -14.79 -1.57
CA THR A 126 -11.23 -15.14 -2.06
C THR A 126 -11.57 -14.51 -3.41
N ILE A 127 -10.78 -13.53 -3.87
CA ILE A 127 -11.05 -12.75 -5.08
C ILE A 127 -9.85 -12.63 -6.02
N THR A 128 -8.66 -13.07 -5.61
CA THR A 128 -7.46 -13.02 -6.44
C THR A 128 -6.75 -14.36 -6.48
N GLU A 129 -6.10 -14.62 -7.62
CA GLU A 129 -5.18 -15.74 -7.73
C GLU A 129 -3.79 -15.32 -7.24
N PRO A 130 -3.02 -16.23 -6.60
CA PRO A 130 -1.67 -15.91 -6.17
C PRO A 130 -0.76 -15.54 -7.34
N CYS A 131 -0.01 -14.45 -7.17
CA CYS A 131 0.98 -13.98 -8.13
C CYS A 131 2.10 -15.02 -8.33
N ARG A 132 2.56 -15.22 -9.57
CA ARG A 132 3.67 -16.14 -9.88
C ARG A 132 5.02 -15.42 -9.76
N ARG A 133 6.11 -16.19 -9.64
CA ARG A 133 7.47 -15.63 -9.60
C ARG A 133 7.83 -14.87 -10.87
N THR A 134 7.22 -15.27 -11.98
CA THR A 134 7.38 -14.65 -13.29
C THR A 134 6.64 -13.33 -13.43
N ASP A 135 5.77 -12.96 -12.50
CA ASP A 135 4.80 -11.88 -12.67
C ASP A 135 5.27 -10.55 -12.04
N TYR A 136 6.50 -10.54 -11.52
CA TYR A 136 7.20 -9.35 -11.08
C TYR A 136 8.70 -9.44 -11.42
N ASP A 137 9.36 -8.28 -11.43
CA ASP A 137 10.81 -8.14 -11.60
C ASP A 137 11.49 -8.00 -10.24
N ILE A 138 12.22 -9.03 -9.84
CA ILE A 138 12.95 -9.07 -8.57
C ILE A 138 13.98 -7.97 -8.43
N LYS A 139 14.58 -7.51 -9.55
CA LYS A 139 15.57 -6.42 -9.52
C LYS A 139 14.92 -5.13 -9.10
N GLN A 140 13.68 -4.89 -9.56
CA GLN A 140 12.88 -3.74 -9.15
C GLN A 140 12.44 -3.86 -7.69
N VAL A 141 11.95 -5.04 -7.28
CA VAL A 141 11.51 -5.31 -5.90
C VAL A 141 12.61 -5.03 -4.88
N TYR A 142 13.84 -5.50 -5.14
CA TYR A 142 14.98 -5.29 -4.25
C TYR A 142 15.80 -4.03 -4.56
N SER A 143 15.33 -3.19 -5.48
CA SER A 143 16.04 -1.98 -5.94
C SER A 143 17.50 -2.26 -6.33
N TYR A 144 17.77 -3.43 -6.93
CA TYR A 144 19.14 -3.88 -7.19
C TYR A 144 19.90 -2.89 -8.07
N ALA A 145 21.13 -2.56 -7.66
CA ALA A 145 22.00 -1.56 -8.30
C ALA A 145 21.42 -0.12 -8.39
N GLU A 146 20.30 0.21 -7.73
CA GLU A 146 19.85 1.60 -7.64
C GLU A 146 20.85 2.43 -6.81
N LYS A 147 21.08 3.67 -7.22
CA LYS A 147 21.99 4.60 -6.53
C LYS A 147 21.35 5.12 -5.24
N VAL A 148 22.15 5.11 -4.18
CA VAL A 148 21.84 5.74 -2.89
C VAL A 148 21.84 7.27 -3.04
N GLY A 149 21.06 7.97 -2.22
CA GLY A 149 20.98 9.43 -2.23
C GLY A 149 20.05 10.00 -3.29
N LYS A 150 19.39 9.15 -4.07
CA LYS A 150 18.22 9.51 -4.90
C LYS A 150 16.96 9.02 -4.20
N ALA A 151 15.92 9.87 -4.18
CA ALA A 151 14.61 9.49 -3.68
C ALA A 151 14.09 8.27 -4.46
N PHE A 152 13.66 7.24 -3.73
CA PHE A 152 12.91 6.11 -4.26
C PHE A 152 11.53 6.53 -4.75
N ILE A 153 10.89 7.42 -3.99
CA ILE A 153 9.58 7.99 -4.26
C ILE A 153 9.77 9.40 -4.78
N ASP A 154 9.59 9.56 -6.09
CA ASP A 154 9.67 10.84 -6.77
C ASP A 154 8.28 11.49 -6.81
N HIS A 155 8.17 12.73 -6.34
CA HIS A 155 6.91 13.47 -6.26
C HIS A 155 6.37 13.86 -7.65
N GLU A 156 7.26 14.08 -8.62
CA GLU A 156 6.92 14.50 -9.98
C GLU A 156 6.72 13.30 -10.92
N LYS A 157 7.49 12.24 -10.72
CA LYS A 157 7.51 11.06 -11.59
C LYS A 157 7.41 9.77 -10.78
N LEU A 158 6.25 9.56 -10.14
CA LEU A 158 6.00 8.36 -9.36
C LEU A 158 5.98 7.12 -10.27
N ASP A 159 6.88 6.18 -10.01
CA ASP A 159 7.00 4.94 -10.79
C ASP A 159 5.97 3.90 -10.32
N LEU A 160 4.74 4.03 -10.82
CA LEU A 160 3.64 3.14 -10.46
C LEU A 160 3.89 1.68 -10.89
N ALA A 161 4.64 1.45 -11.97
CA ALA A 161 4.98 0.11 -12.42
C ALA A 161 5.94 -0.57 -11.44
N LYS A 162 6.94 0.15 -10.93
CA LYS A 162 7.84 -0.36 -9.88
C LYS A 162 7.10 -0.67 -8.59
N LEU A 163 6.20 0.21 -8.18
CA LEU A 163 5.32 -0.01 -7.02
C LEU A 163 4.43 -1.24 -7.20
N LEU A 164 3.90 -1.46 -8.42
CA LEU A 164 3.10 -2.64 -8.72
C LEU A 164 3.92 -3.93 -8.60
N ASN A 165 5.18 -3.92 -9.03
CA ASN A 165 6.09 -5.06 -8.83
C ASN A 165 6.29 -5.39 -7.34
N LEU A 166 6.43 -4.39 -6.48
CA LEU A 166 6.48 -4.57 -5.02
C LEU A 166 5.20 -5.21 -4.48
N ARG A 167 4.03 -4.70 -4.89
CA ARG A 167 2.74 -5.27 -4.49
C ARG A 167 2.61 -6.73 -4.93
N ASN A 168 2.96 -7.03 -6.18
CA ASN A 168 2.87 -8.38 -6.75
C ASN A 168 3.79 -9.37 -6.01
N PHE A 169 4.99 -8.94 -5.63
CA PHE A 169 5.87 -9.71 -4.75
C PHE A 169 5.16 -10.06 -3.44
N TRP A 170 4.62 -9.07 -2.73
CA TRP A 170 3.91 -9.31 -1.48
C TRP A 170 2.67 -10.19 -1.63
N GLN A 171 1.89 -9.99 -2.69
CA GLN A 171 0.74 -10.85 -2.99
C GLN A 171 1.15 -12.32 -3.14
N ARG A 172 2.24 -12.61 -3.87
CA ARG A 172 2.76 -13.97 -3.98
C ARG A 172 3.10 -14.53 -2.60
N HIS A 173 3.94 -13.83 -1.86
CA HIS A 173 4.52 -14.35 -0.62
C HIS A 173 3.53 -14.41 0.55
N LEU A 174 2.46 -13.59 0.53
CA LEU A 174 1.40 -13.58 1.53
C LEU A 174 0.26 -14.55 1.20
N LEU A 175 0.04 -14.92 -0.07
CA LEU A 175 -1.10 -15.77 -0.47
C LEU A 175 -0.71 -17.17 -0.92
N ASN A 176 0.53 -17.40 -1.37
CA ASN A 176 0.95 -18.70 -1.89
C ASN A 176 1.64 -19.55 -0.81
N ALA A 177 0.93 -20.58 -0.32
CA ALA A 177 1.45 -21.49 0.70
C ALA A 177 2.71 -22.26 0.23
N SER A 178 2.91 -22.44 -1.08
CA SER A 178 4.11 -23.11 -1.61
C SER A 178 5.39 -22.28 -1.50
N GLU A 179 5.32 -21.01 -1.10
CA GLU A 179 6.53 -20.21 -0.84
C GLU A 179 7.15 -20.53 0.52
N PHE A 180 6.41 -21.14 1.45
CA PHE A 180 6.88 -21.45 2.81
C PHE A 180 7.55 -20.27 3.54
N THR A 181 6.99 -19.06 3.36
CA THR A 181 7.54 -17.82 3.93
C THR A 181 6.51 -17.06 4.75
N TYR A 182 5.82 -16.08 4.17
CA TYR A 182 4.95 -15.16 4.93
C TYR A 182 3.50 -15.63 5.02
N GLN A 183 3.08 -16.53 4.13
CA GLN A 183 1.68 -16.94 4.00
C GLN A 183 1.09 -17.51 5.29
N GLU A 184 1.83 -18.34 6.03
CA GLU A 184 1.33 -18.95 7.27
C GLU A 184 1.02 -17.87 8.32
N SER A 185 2.03 -17.05 8.66
CA SER A 185 1.88 -15.93 9.61
C SER A 185 0.78 -14.96 9.18
N PHE A 186 0.71 -14.62 7.89
CA PHE A 186 -0.31 -13.75 7.36
C PHE A 186 -1.68 -14.38 7.55
N SER A 187 -1.88 -15.62 7.10
CA SER A 187 -3.15 -16.34 7.17
C SER A 187 -3.67 -16.52 8.60
N GLY A 188 -2.77 -16.63 9.58
CA GLY A 188 -3.09 -16.73 11.00
C GLY A 188 -3.56 -15.41 11.64
N LEU A 189 -3.41 -14.27 10.97
CA LEU A 189 -3.89 -12.99 11.50
C LEU A 189 -5.43 -12.95 11.60
N PRO A 190 -5.99 -12.43 12.72
CA PRO A 190 -7.41 -12.11 12.84
C PRO A 190 -7.90 -11.19 11.71
N ALA A 191 -9.17 -11.31 11.34
CA ALA A 191 -9.75 -10.59 10.20
C ALA A 191 -9.68 -9.06 10.37
N GLU A 192 -9.78 -8.57 11.60
CA GLU A 192 -9.67 -7.17 11.98
C GLU A 192 -8.27 -6.60 11.81
N LEU A 193 -7.23 -7.45 11.83
CA LEU A 193 -5.82 -7.09 11.63
C LEU A 193 -5.35 -7.31 10.19
N LYS A 194 -6.24 -7.75 9.29
CA LYS A 194 -5.94 -7.87 7.86
C LYS A 194 -6.00 -6.49 7.17
N PRO A 195 -5.30 -6.32 6.04
CA PRO A 195 -5.37 -5.09 5.26
C PRO A 195 -6.80 -4.68 4.91
N LYS A 196 -7.18 -3.45 5.24
CA LYS A 196 -8.48 -2.86 4.91
C LYS A 196 -8.36 -1.93 3.70
N ALA A 197 -9.42 -1.85 2.89
CA ALA A 197 -9.46 -0.98 1.71
C ALA A 197 -9.52 0.52 2.04
N ARG A 198 -9.92 0.86 3.27
CA ARG A 198 -10.01 2.23 3.76
C ARG A 198 -9.83 2.25 5.27
N LYS A 199 -9.46 3.42 5.80
CA LYS A 199 -9.55 3.70 7.22
C LYS A 199 -11.00 3.79 7.69
N ASP A 200 -11.20 3.54 8.98
CA ASP A 200 -12.50 3.65 9.63
C ASP A 200 -13.00 5.11 9.62
N PHE A 201 -12.10 6.07 9.80
CA PHE A 201 -12.42 7.50 9.81
C PHE A 201 -11.85 8.23 8.57
N PRO A 202 -12.69 8.68 7.61
CA PRO A 202 -12.20 9.31 6.39
C PRO A 202 -11.50 10.65 6.61
N THR A 203 -11.80 11.34 7.71
CA THR A 203 -11.09 12.56 8.15
C THR A 203 -9.62 12.31 8.50
N GLU A 204 -9.22 11.04 8.63
CA GLU A 204 -7.87 10.60 8.94
C GLU A 204 -7.16 9.97 7.74
N VAL A 205 -7.76 9.96 6.56
CA VAL A 205 -7.13 9.43 5.33
C VAL A 205 -5.80 10.13 5.06
N PHE A 206 -5.75 11.44 5.29
CA PHE A 206 -4.53 12.26 5.14
C PHE A 206 -3.66 12.32 6.40
N LYS A 207 -4.10 11.72 7.51
CA LYS A 207 -3.30 11.65 8.74
C LYS A 207 -2.58 10.31 8.77
N LEU A 208 -1.33 10.32 9.23
CA LEU A 208 -0.62 9.08 9.48
C LEU A 208 -1.33 8.31 10.61
N SER A 209 -1.60 7.03 10.38
CA SER A 209 -2.18 6.18 11.41
C SER A 209 -1.20 5.94 12.55
N PRO A 210 -1.69 5.79 13.80
CA PRO A 210 -0.83 5.56 14.95
C PRO A 210 -0.33 4.12 15.06
N SER A 211 -0.95 3.16 14.36
CA SER A 211 -0.56 1.75 14.44
C SER A 211 -0.51 1.13 13.05
N TRP A 212 0.56 0.38 12.79
CA TRP A 212 0.76 -0.33 11.54
C TRP A 212 1.27 -1.74 11.79
N LEU A 213 0.87 -2.67 10.95
CA LEU A 213 1.30 -4.07 10.96
C LEU A 213 1.92 -4.42 9.60
N GLY A 214 3.00 -5.17 9.57
CA GLY A 214 3.69 -5.41 8.29
C GLY A 214 4.85 -6.38 8.30
N TYR A 215 5.50 -6.47 7.15
CA TYR A 215 6.62 -7.36 6.86
C TYR A 215 7.70 -6.63 6.06
N TYR A 216 8.91 -7.16 6.13
CA TYR A 216 10.02 -6.79 5.26
C TYR A 216 10.73 -8.06 4.78
N SER A 217 11.51 -7.92 3.71
CA SER A 217 12.35 -9.00 3.19
C SER A 217 13.75 -8.52 2.84
N CYS A 218 14.75 -9.38 3.04
CA CYS A 218 16.18 -9.11 2.84
C CYS A 218 16.76 -9.96 1.71
N MET A 219 17.83 -9.47 1.08
CA MET A 219 18.80 -10.33 0.38
C MET A 219 19.94 -10.65 1.34
N HIS A 220 20.35 -11.91 1.43
CA HIS A 220 21.51 -12.28 2.23
C HIS A 220 22.82 -11.82 1.56
N PRO A 221 23.90 -11.56 2.34
CA PRO A 221 25.15 -11.05 1.80
C PRO A 221 25.78 -11.93 0.70
N LEU A 222 26.31 -11.27 -0.34
CA LEU A 222 26.90 -11.91 -1.53
C LEU A 222 28.05 -12.88 -1.23
N SER A 223 28.76 -12.70 -0.11
CA SER A 223 29.86 -13.58 0.33
C SER A 223 29.41 -15.00 0.66
N ASP A 224 28.18 -15.16 1.17
CA ASP A 224 27.59 -16.47 1.45
C ASP A 224 26.90 -17.03 0.20
N LEU A 225 26.35 -16.15 -0.65
CA LEU A 225 25.74 -16.49 -1.94
C LEU A 225 26.70 -17.20 -2.92
N LEU A 226 27.99 -16.84 -2.92
CA LEU A 226 28.99 -17.44 -3.80
C LEU A 226 29.40 -18.87 -3.40
N LYS A 227 29.08 -19.31 -2.17
CA LYS A 227 29.53 -20.60 -1.64
C LYS A 227 28.55 -21.74 -1.90
N THR A 228 27.24 -21.49 -1.93
CA THR A 228 26.25 -22.58 -1.89
C THR A 228 25.27 -22.63 -3.06
N ASN A 229 25.24 -21.65 -3.98
CA ASN A 229 24.29 -21.65 -5.12
C ASN A 229 22.81 -21.78 -4.66
N GLU A 230 22.53 -21.37 -3.42
CA GLU A 230 21.24 -21.47 -2.75
C GLU A 230 20.41 -20.17 -2.91
N ARG A 231 19.12 -20.29 -2.57
CA ARG A 231 18.11 -19.23 -2.71
C ARG A 231 18.49 -17.98 -1.90
N GLN A 232 18.22 -16.80 -2.46
CA GLN A 232 18.99 -15.57 -2.18
C GLN A 232 18.28 -14.56 -1.26
N THR A 233 17.03 -14.81 -0.88
CA THR A 233 16.22 -13.84 -0.12
C THR A 233 15.59 -14.47 1.11
N CYS A 234 15.30 -13.65 2.13
CA CYS A 234 14.52 -14.02 3.31
C CYS A 234 13.09 -14.49 2.93
N ALA A 235 12.64 -14.15 1.71
CA ALA A 235 11.40 -14.63 1.12
C ALA A 235 11.52 -15.97 0.38
N ASP A 236 12.70 -16.59 0.33
CA ASP A 236 12.96 -17.86 -0.36
C ASP A 236 13.54 -18.96 0.54
N LEU A 237 13.74 -18.69 1.84
CA LEU A 237 14.44 -19.56 2.78
C LEU A 237 13.48 -20.38 3.66
N GLU A 238 13.64 -21.71 3.64
CA GLU A 238 13.07 -22.66 4.61
C GLU A 238 13.75 -22.58 5.99
N THR A 239 14.83 -21.79 6.13
CA THR A 239 15.64 -21.69 7.36
C THR A 239 15.05 -20.77 8.42
N HIS A 240 13.97 -20.04 8.14
CA HIS A 240 13.18 -19.32 9.16
C HIS A 240 12.25 -20.29 9.91
N GLY A 241 12.84 -21.34 10.51
CA GLY A 241 12.11 -22.41 11.20
C GLY A 241 11.30 -21.97 12.42
N ASP A 242 11.54 -20.75 12.92
CA ASP A 242 10.84 -20.18 14.09
C ASP A 242 9.66 -19.27 13.70
N GLY A 243 9.32 -19.18 12.41
CA GLY A 243 8.28 -18.28 11.92
C GLY A 243 8.80 -16.84 11.74
N LEU A 244 8.27 -16.15 10.72
CA LEU A 244 8.59 -14.74 10.50
C LEU A 244 7.65 -13.88 11.33
N ASP A 245 8.21 -13.14 12.28
CA ASP A 245 7.46 -12.24 13.13
C ASP A 245 6.90 -11.06 12.34
N VAL A 246 5.60 -10.85 12.45
CA VAL A 246 4.94 -9.66 11.92
C VAL A 246 5.42 -8.45 12.71
N MET A 247 5.79 -7.37 12.03
CA MET A 247 6.25 -6.15 12.70
C MET A 247 5.07 -5.25 13.04
N THR A 248 5.11 -4.63 14.21
CA THR A 248 4.22 -3.53 14.61
C THR A 248 4.99 -2.22 14.66
N LEU A 249 4.43 -1.14 14.10
CA LEU A 249 4.90 0.24 14.26
C LEU A 249 3.84 1.05 15.01
N ASP A 250 4.20 1.52 16.20
CA ASP A 250 3.38 2.41 17.01
C ASP A 250 3.94 3.83 16.86
N LEU A 251 3.20 4.75 16.23
CA LEU A 251 3.65 6.07 15.78
C LEU A 251 2.83 7.20 16.42
N GLN A 252 3.49 8.32 16.70
CA GLN A 252 2.88 9.53 17.23
C GLN A 252 3.49 10.80 16.60
N PRO A 253 2.74 11.92 16.51
CA PRO A 253 3.29 13.18 16.03
C PRO A 253 4.47 13.65 16.89
N SER A 254 5.49 14.23 16.25
CA SER A 254 6.71 14.68 16.92
C SER A 254 7.22 16.01 16.37
N ASP A 255 7.98 16.74 17.18
CA ASP A 255 8.61 18.00 16.81
C ASP A 255 9.93 17.74 16.07
N GLN A 256 9.83 17.76 14.73
CA GLN A 256 10.87 17.91 13.72
C GLN A 256 12.29 17.40 14.04
N PHE A 257 12.64 16.24 13.48
CA PHE A 257 14.04 15.86 13.32
C PHE A 257 14.26 14.86 12.16
N TRP A 258 15.15 15.22 11.21
CA TRP A 258 15.71 14.28 10.23
C TRP A 258 17.22 14.50 10.13
N PRO A 259 18.07 13.54 10.58
CA PRO A 259 19.52 13.68 10.56
C PRO A 259 20.07 14.07 9.19
N LYS A 260 21.14 14.87 9.19
CA LYS A 260 21.88 15.19 7.94
C LYS A 260 22.42 13.93 7.26
N GLN A 261 22.84 12.93 8.04
CA GLN A 261 23.32 11.65 7.56
C GLN A 261 22.19 10.88 6.88
N CYS A 262 21.01 10.77 7.51
CA CYS A 262 19.82 10.17 6.89
C CYS A 262 19.43 10.90 5.61
N ARG A 263 19.50 12.23 5.59
CA ARG A 263 19.22 13.06 4.39
C ARG A 263 20.16 12.77 3.22
N LYS A 264 21.41 12.34 3.46
CA LYS A 264 22.34 11.97 2.38
C LYS A 264 21.94 10.66 1.70
N ILE A 265 21.29 9.76 2.43
CA ILE A 265 20.88 8.43 1.96
C ILE A 265 19.45 8.49 1.39
N ILE A 266 18.53 9.07 2.16
CA ILE A 266 17.12 9.29 1.85
C ILE A 266 16.87 10.81 1.85
N PRO A 267 16.96 11.46 0.68
CA PRO A 267 16.81 12.91 0.59
C PRO A 267 15.37 13.35 0.80
N LEU A 268 15.19 14.54 1.38
CA LEU A 268 13.89 15.21 1.43
C LEU A 268 13.41 15.58 0.03
N ALA A 269 12.10 15.70 -0.18
CA ALA A 269 11.56 16.23 -1.43
C ALA A 269 12.17 17.60 -1.75
N SER A 270 12.43 17.83 -3.04
CA SER A 270 13.16 19.02 -3.51
C SER A 270 12.32 20.30 -3.47
N SER A 271 10.99 20.18 -3.47
CA SER A 271 10.08 21.34 -3.46
C SER A 271 10.00 21.96 -2.06
N PRO A 272 10.19 23.29 -1.92
CA PRO A 272 10.07 23.98 -0.65
C PRO A 272 8.62 24.01 -0.13
N ASP A 273 7.62 23.85 -1.01
CA ASP A 273 6.20 23.88 -0.67
C ASP A 273 5.65 22.51 -0.24
N THR A 274 6.50 21.48 -0.21
CA THR A 274 6.10 20.15 0.24
C THR A 274 5.71 20.19 1.71
N LYS A 275 4.42 19.94 1.99
CA LYS A 275 3.92 19.76 3.35
C LYS A 275 4.56 18.52 3.96
N ARG A 276 5.23 18.71 5.10
CA ARG A 276 5.94 17.65 5.81
C ARG A 276 5.48 17.58 7.27
N ALA A 277 5.11 16.39 7.73
CA ALA A 277 4.77 16.12 9.12
C ALA A 277 5.78 15.11 9.69
N TYR A 278 6.25 15.34 10.90
CA TYR A 278 7.22 14.46 11.57
C TYR A 278 6.53 13.59 12.62
N PHE A 279 7.12 12.44 12.85
CA PHE A 279 6.64 11.47 13.83
C PHE A 279 7.81 10.75 14.48
N ASP A 280 7.55 10.22 15.67
CA ASP A 280 8.38 9.25 16.35
C ASP A 280 7.53 8.08 16.85
N GLY A 281 8.16 7.06 17.42
CA GLY A 281 7.45 5.87 17.82
C GLY A 281 8.36 4.71 18.19
N LYS A 282 7.78 3.51 18.16
CA LYS A 282 8.48 2.25 18.40
C LYS A 282 8.12 1.19 17.37
N GLN A 283 9.08 0.34 17.07
CA GLN A 283 8.90 -0.90 16.35
C GLN A 283 9.05 -2.09 17.28
N ARG A 284 8.17 -3.08 17.15
CA ARG A 284 8.26 -4.35 17.90
C ARG A 284 7.76 -5.53 17.08
N ALA A 285 8.04 -6.73 17.55
CA ALA A 285 7.36 -7.93 17.06
C ALA A 285 5.88 -7.90 17.49
N TYR A 286 5.00 -8.43 16.64
CA TYR A 286 3.58 -8.53 16.93
C TYR A 286 3.33 -9.42 18.15
N GLY A 287 2.58 -8.89 19.12
CA GLY A 287 2.38 -9.54 20.43
C GLY A 287 3.53 -9.36 21.42
N GLY A 288 4.64 -8.72 21.02
CA GLY A 288 5.77 -8.40 21.89
C GLY A 288 5.49 -7.23 22.85
N PRO A 289 6.19 -7.16 24.00
CA PRO A 289 6.04 -6.08 24.98
C PRO A 289 6.49 -4.73 24.39
N TYR A 290 5.84 -3.64 24.83
CA TYR A 290 6.11 -2.29 24.31
C TYR A 290 7.45 -1.72 24.78
N GLU A 291 7.89 -2.13 25.97
CA GLU A 291 9.17 -1.70 26.55
C GLU A 291 10.36 -2.13 25.68
N ALA A 292 10.27 -3.30 25.04
CA ALA A 292 11.32 -3.89 24.19
C ALA A 292 11.32 -3.37 22.74
N GLY A 293 10.58 -2.29 22.44
CA GLY A 293 10.48 -1.77 21.08
C GLY A 293 11.66 -0.89 20.68
N ASN A 294 12.15 -1.10 19.45
CA ASN A 294 13.18 -0.30 18.80
C ASN A 294 12.67 1.12 18.49
N PRO A 295 13.42 2.19 18.80
CA PRO A 295 13.03 3.55 18.46
C PRO A 295 12.79 3.77 16.96
N VAL A 296 11.75 4.53 16.65
CA VAL A 296 11.39 4.94 15.29
C VAL A 296 11.29 6.47 15.23
N PHE A 297 11.81 7.07 14.17
CA PHE A 297 11.55 8.47 13.84
C PHE A 297 11.52 8.68 12.33
N GLY A 298 10.73 9.64 11.89
CA GLY A 298 10.50 9.84 10.47
C GLY A 298 9.62 11.03 10.12
N PHE A 299 9.21 11.05 8.86
CA PHE A 299 8.33 12.07 8.32
C PHE A 299 7.45 11.53 7.19
N THR A 300 6.34 12.21 6.94
CA THR A 300 5.53 12.08 5.73
C THR A 300 5.64 13.35 4.88
N GLU A 301 5.52 13.21 3.57
CA GLU A 301 5.46 14.30 2.61
C GLU A 301 4.27 14.12 1.66
N ASP A 302 3.43 15.14 1.51
CA ASP A 302 2.31 15.10 0.57
C ASP A 302 2.82 15.16 -0.88
N ILE A 303 2.27 14.29 -1.74
CA ILE A 303 2.49 14.37 -3.18
C ILE A 303 1.30 15.12 -3.79
N ALA A 304 1.54 16.39 -4.14
CA ALA A 304 0.50 17.28 -4.62
C ALA A 304 -0.05 16.91 -6.01
N ILE A 305 0.75 16.22 -6.83
CA ILE A 305 0.39 15.85 -8.20
C ILE A 305 -0.36 14.51 -8.16
N PRO A 306 -1.54 14.39 -8.78
CA PRO A 306 -2.20 13.11 -8.97
C PRO A 306 -1.38 12.17 -9.86
N HIS A 307 -1.33 10.89 -9.49
CA HIS A 307 -0.66 9.84 -10.25
C HIS A 307 -1.62 8.68 -10.50
N GLY A 308 -1.62 8.14 -11.72
CA GLY A 308 -2.47 7.01 -12.08
C GLY A 308 -3.98 7.27 -11.96
N GLY A 309 -4.39 8.54 -12.13
CA GLY A 309 -5.77 8.98 -11.93
C GLY A 309 -6.07 9.45 -10.51
N PHE A 310 -5.32 9.01 -9.50
CA PHE A 310 -5.63 9.27 -8.10
C PHE A 310 -4.80 10.41 -7.50
N GLY A 311 -5.44 11.24 -6.68
CA GLY A 311 -4.77 12.13 -5.73
C GLY A 311 -4.57 11.45 -4.37
N GLY A 312 -4.01 12.19 -3.40
CA GLY A 312 -3.89 11.70 -2.02
C GLY A 312 -2.71 10.73 -1.76
N TRP A 313 -1.77 10.65 -2.70
CA TRP A 313 -0.50 9.95 -2.50
C TRP A 313 0.37 10.70 -1.48
N SER A 314 1.02 9.97 -0.58
CA SER A 314 1.98 10.54 0.36
C SER A 314 3.25 9.69 0.40
N ARG A 315 4.41 10.33 0.43
CA ARG A 315 5.68 9.66 0.70
C ARG A 315 5.86 9.54 2.21
N ILE A 316 6.38 8.41 2.68
CA ILE A 316 6.78 8.21 4.07
C ILE A 316 8.25 7.78 4.11
N CYS A 317 9.00 8.36 5.04
CA CYS A 317 10.38 8.00 5.32
C CYS A 317 10.58 7.86 6.82
N PHE A 318 11.22 6.80 7.27
CA PHE A 318 11.52 6.61 8.69
C PHE A 318 12.78 5.79 8.89
N VAL A 319 13.31 5.83 10.11
CA VAL A 319 14.44 5.02 10.55
C VAL A 319 14.01 4.21 11.75
N ILE A 320 14.46 2.97 11.80
CA ILE A 320 14.40 2.09 12.98
C ILE A 320 15.82 1.89 13.47
N VAL A 321 16.02 2.08 14.77
CA VAL A 321 17.34 1.98 15.42
C VAL A 321 17.30 0.83 16.40
N GLU A 322 18.36 0.03 16.45
CA GLU A 322 18.54 -0.96 17.51
C GLU A 322 18.53 -0.27 18.88
N ALA A 323 17.65 -0.72 19.77
CA ALA A 323 17.66 -0.28 21.17
C ALA A 323 18.85 -0.93 21.90
N ASP A 324 19.82 -0.12 22.35
CA ASP A 324 20.81 -0.58 23.33
C ASP A 324 20.17 -0.54 24.73
N GLU A 325 20.22 -1.66 25.47
CA GLU A 325 19.59 -1.79 26.80
C GLU A 325 20.17 -0.81 27.85
N GLU A 326 21.33 -0.18 27.59
CA GLU A 326 22.06 0.69 28.52
C GLU A 326 22.01 2.20 28.20
N GLU A 327 21.48 2.62 27.05
CA GLU A 327 21.56 4.02 26.60
C GLU A 327 20.17 4.67 26.40
N GLU A 328 19.48 4.94 27.50
CA GLU A 328 18.13 5.52 27.52
C GLU A 328 18.02 6.96 26.97
N VAL A 329 19.14 7.60 26.58
CA VAL A 329 19.13 9.03 26.20
C VAL A 329 20.20 9.38 25.15
N ASN A 330 20.18 8.78 23.97
CA ASN A 330 20.97 9.31 22.86
C ASN A 330 20.11 10.16 21.91
N LEU A 331 20.44 11.46 21.85
CA LEU A 331 19.89 12.40 20.89
C LEU A 331 19.98 11.82 19.47
N PRO A 332 18.97 12.04 18.61
CA PRO A 332 18.91 11.38 17.32
C PRO A 332 20.02 11.84 16.33
N SER A 333 20.86 12.80 16.72
CA SER A 333 22.11 13.18 16.05
C SER A 333 23.29 12.22 16.27
N LEU A 334 23.31 11.44 17.37
CA LEU A 334 24.36 10.45 17.66
C LEU A 334 23.98 9.03 17.20
N VAL A 335 22.72 8.81 16.84
CA VAL A 335 22.18 7.52 16.38
C VAL A 335 23.02 6.91 15.26
N MET A 336 23.46 7.72 14.29
CA MET A 336 24.24 7.26 13.14
C MET A 336 25.70 6.90 13.46
N GLU A 337 26.17 7.19 14.67
CA GLU A 337 27.53 6.90 15.16
C GLU A 337 27.54 5.73 16.16
N GLY A 338 26.37 5.26 16.60
CA GLY A 338 26.21 4.12 17.52
C GLY A 338 26.66 2.79 16.90
N GLN A 339 26.91 1.78 17.73
CA GLN A 339 27.38 0.48 17.27
C GLN A 339 26.26 -0.40 16.67
N GLY A 340 25.01 -0.25 17.13
CA GLY A 340 23.88 -1.05 16.68
C GLY A 340 23.40 -0.82 15.24
N TRP A 341 22.53 -1.68 14.72
CA TRP A 341 22.00 -1.55 13.35
C TRP A 341 21.02 -0.38 13.20
N ILE A 342 20.94 0.15 11.98
CA ILE A 342 20.08 1.29 11.65
C ILE A 342 19.46 1.04 10.28
N HIS A 343 18.13 0.87 10.23
CA HIS A 343 17.42 0.60 9.00
C HIS A 343 16.57 1.80 8.60
N GLY A 344 16.79 2.30 7.38
CA GLY A 344 16.02 3.38 6.79
C GLY A 344 14.98 2.85 5.82
N TYR A 345 13.80 3.43 5.89
CA TYR A 345 12.62 3.02 5.13
C TYR A 345 12.15 4.19 4.28
N GLU A 346 11.81 3.90 3.03
CA GLU A 346 11.24 4.85 2.09
C GLU A 346 10.11 4.17 1.31
N ALA A 347 8.90 4.72 1.42
CA ALA A 347 7.71 4.14 0.82
C ALA A 347 6.69 5.17 0.37
N ILE A 348 5.73 4.68 -0.41
CA ILE A 348 4.49 5.38 -0.71
C ILE A 348 3.40 4.88 0.23
N ILE A 349 2.58 5.80 0.73
CA ILE A 349 1.27 5.54 1.30
C ILE A 349 0.26 5.68 0.16
N ILE A 350 -0.51 4.63 -0.10
CA ILE A 350 -1.52 4.64 -1.16
C ILE A 350 -2.70 5.56 -0.78
N PRO A 351 -3.48 6.09 -1.74
CA PRO A 351 -4.54 7.08 -1.50
C PRO A 351 -5.60 6.73 -0.45
N SER A 352 -5.82 5.45 -0.14
CA SER A 352 -6.71 5.04 0.96
C SER A 352 -6.17 5.40 2.34
N GLY A 353 -4.87 5.72 2.43
CA GLY A 353 -4.13 5.92 3.66
C GLY A 353 -3.90 4.64 4.47
N SER A 354 -4.39 3.47 4.01
CA SER A 354 -4.45 2.23 4.80
C SER A 354 -3.29 1.27 4.55
N MET A 355 -2.40 1.57 3.60
CA MET A 355 -1.27 0.71 3.25
C MET A 355 -0.09 1.54 2.78
N MET A 356 1.11 1.07 3.11
CA MET A 356 2.36 1.57 2.56
C MET A 356 3.20 0.44 1.99
N LEU A 357 3.88 0.74 0.88
CA LEU A 357 4.80 -0.18 0.22
C LEU A 357 6.04 0.56 -0.24
N GLY A 358 7.20 -0.08 -0.08
CA GLY A 358 8.44 0.53 -0.49
C GLY A 358 9.65 -0.33 -0.21
N ARG A 359 10.76 0.33 0.09
CA ARG A 359 12.04 -0.32 0.37
C ARG A 359 12.58 0.08 1.73
N TRP A 360 13.25 -0.87 2.37
CA TRP A 360 14.12 -0.59 3.49
C TRP A 360 15.57 -0.78 3.03
N MET A 361 16.52 -0.17 3.74
CA MET A 361 17.95 -0.32 3.53
C MET A 361 18.72 -0.18 4.84
N ASP A 362 19.86 -0.83 4.93
CA ASP A 362 20.83 -0.59 5.99
C ASP A 362 21.48 0.78 5.79
N MET A 363 21.39 1.65 6.78
CA MET A 363 21.89 3.02 6.70
C MET A 363 23.41 3.11 6.86
N LYS A 364 24.06 2.04 7.34
CA LYS A 364 25.52 1.87 7.42
C LYS A 364 26.06 1.16 6.20
N GLU A 365 25.34 0.18 5.68
CA GLU A 365 25.67 -0.57 4.45
C GLU A 365 24.53 -0.54 3.41
N PRO A 366 24.28 0.60 2.71
CA PRO A 366 23.10 0.78 1.85
C PRO A 366 22.95 -0.17 0.65
N GLU A 367 23.92 -1.05 0.42
CA GLU A 367 23.79 -2.16 -0.53
C GLU A 367 22.85 -3.26 -0.01
N ALA A 368 22.75 -3.42 1.31
CA ALA A 368 21.75 -4.27 1.98
C ALA A 368 20.40 -3.54 2.01
N ARG A 369 19.42 -4.10 1.33
CA ARG A 369 18.09 -3.50 1.15
C ARG A 369 17.08 -4.54 0.69
N GLY A 370 15.80 -4.21 0.80
CA GLY A 370 14.75 -5.03 0.24
C GLY A 370 13.36 -4.41 0.39
N PRO A 371 12.33 -5.13 -0.04
CA PRO A 371 10.97 -4.63 -0.01
C PRO A 371 10.40 -4.64 1.41
N PHE A 372 9.40 -3.80 1.65
CA PHE A 372 8.53 -3.91 2.82
C PHE A 372 7.09 -3.55 2.47
N ILE A 373 6.16 -4.00 3.31
CA ILE A 373 4.75 -3.64 3.27
C ILE A 373 4.24 -3.45 4.70
N PHE A 374 3.48 -2.39 4.95
CA PHE A 374 2.70 -2.21 6.17
C PHE A 374 1.28 -1.80 5.84
N TRP A 375 0.33 -2.14 6.71
CA TRP A 375 -1.04 -1.67 6.65
C TRP A 375 -1.53 -1.19 8.02
N ASP A 376 -2.49 -0.28 7.97
CA ASP A 376 -3.19 0.30 9.12
C ASP A 376 -4.05 -0.77 9.82
N VAL A 377 -4.04 -0.78 11.16
CA VAL A 377 -4.79 -1.74 11.98
C VAL A 377 -5.73 -1.09 12.99
#